data_AF-A0A6J4KG77-F1
#
_entry.id   AF-A0A6J4KG77-F1
#
_cell.length_a   1.000
_cell.length_b   1.000
_cell.length_c   1.000
_cell.angle_alpha   90.00
_cell.angle_beta   90.00
_cell.angle_gamma   90.00
#
_symmetry.space_group_name_H-M   'P 1'
#
loop_
_entity.id
_entity.type
_entity.pdbx_description
1 polymer ?
#
loop_
_entity_poly.entity_id
_entity_poly.type
_entity_poly.pdbx_seq_one_letter_code
_entity_poly.pdbx_strand_id
1 'polypeptide(L)'
;MRITTWAEYGLICALHLARRRDDGPVTGREIAAREQLPADYVEQILLRLRRADIVKSTRGARGGYALAHPATEVSVRAVIAASELATFELHCVSNPVGEERCGDAQNCSIRPVWQLLQQRIDDVLEGVHLADLLAEEGEVRRRVGLPAMVAAVGAAEPLGPRGLPVLQG
;
A
#
# COMPACT_ATOMS: atom_id res chain seq x y z
N MET A 1 4.58 -1.53 11.42
CA MET A 1 3.80 -1.39 10.18
C MET A 1 3.50 -2.77 9.63
N ARG A 2 2.28 -3.01 9.17
CA ARG A 2 1.92 -4.21 8.41
C ARG A 2 1.03 -3.76 7.25
N ILE A 3 1.53 -3.87 6.02
CA ILE A 3 0.70 -3.69 4.83
C ILE A 3 0.01 -5.02 4.57
N THR A 4 -1.32 -5.02 4.53
CA THR A 4 -2.07 -6.25 4.27
C THR A 4 -2.31 -6.45 2.78
N THR A 5 -2.67 -7.68 2.41
CA THR A 5 -3.16 -8.01 1.07
C THR A 5 -4.33 -7.12 0.65
N TRP A 6 -5.17 -6.68 1.59
CA TRP A 6 -6.29 -5.79 1.29
C TRP A 6 -5.83 -4.39 0.89
N ALA A 7 -4.84 -3.82 1.58
CA ALA A 7 -4.26 -2.54 1.22
C ALA A 7 -3.61 -2.60 -0.18
N GLU A 8 -2.83 -3.66 -0.44
CA GLU A 8 -2.18 -3.87 -1.74
C GLU A 8 -3.21 -3.99 -2.87
N TYR A 9 -4.22 -4.85 -2.70
CA TYR A 9 -5.27 -5.03 -3.71
C TYR A 9 -6.12 -3.77 -3.90
N GLY A 10 -6.32 -3.00 -2.83
CA GLY A 10 -6.95 -1.68 -2.87
C GLY A 10 -6.22 -0.72 -3.80
N LEU A 11 -4.90 -0.60 -3.65
CA LEU A 11 -4.05 0.21 -4.53
C LEU A 11 -4.09 -0.27 -5.97
N ILE A 12 -4.00 -1.58 -6.20
CA ILE A 12 -4.09 -2.15 -7.55
C ILE A 12 -5.43 -1.80 -8.20
N CYS A 13 -6.55 -1.97 -7.48
CA CYS A 13 -7.88 -1.62 -7.99
C CYS A 13 -8.00 -0.12 -8.29
N ALA A 14 -7.55 0.74 -7.39
CA ALA A 14 -7.62 2.18 -7.56
C ALA A 14 -6.74 2.66 -8.73
N LEU A 15 -5.54 2.09 -8.89
CA LEU A 15 -4.62 2.40 -9.99
C LEU A 15 -5.15 1.89 -11.33
N HIS A 16 -5.78 0.71 -11.37
CA HIS A 16 -6.47 0.22 -12.55
C HIS A 16 -7.56 1.21 -13.01
N LEU A 17 -8.36 1.72 -12.08
CA LEU A 17 -9.38 2.72 -12.39
C LEU A 17 -8.76 4.06 -12.82
N ALA A 18 -7.65 4.48 -12.21
CA ALA A 18 -6.92 5.69 -12.58
C ALA A 18 -6.41 5.64 -14.04
N ARG A 19 -5.91 4.49 -14.48
CA ARG A 19 -5.45 4.26 -15.87
C ARG A 19 -6.59 4.33 -16.88
N ARG A 20 -7.82 4.01 -16.45
CA ARG A 20 -9.01 3.90 -17.28
C ARG A 20 -9.93 5.13 -17.22
N ARG A 21 -9.45 6.27 -16.72
CA ARG A 21 -10.31 7.44 -16.46
C ARG A 21 -11.20 7.84 -17.67
N ASP A 22 -10.70 7.67 -18.89
CA ASP A 22 -11.38 8.06 -20.13
C ASP A 22 -12.16 6.88 -20.79
N ASP A 23 -12.00 5.67 -20.28
CA ASP A 23 -12.61 4.44 -20.83
C ASP A 23 -14.00 4.13 -20.22
N GLY A 24 -14.41 4.92 -19.22
CA GLY A 24 -15.67 4.75 -18.50
C GLY A 24 -15.64 3.68 -17.39
N PRO A 25 -16.80 3.43 -16.75
CA PRO A 25 -16.91 2.48 -15.64
C PRO A 25 -16.55 1.04 -16.07
N VAL A 26 -15.96 0.26 -15.15
CA VAL A 26 -15.57 -1.14 -15.36
C VAL A 26 -16.04 -2.01 -14.19
N THR A 27 -16.45 -3.25 -14.45
CA THR A 27 -16.97 -4.13 -13.40
C THR A 27 -15.85 -4.65 -12.49
N GLY A 28 -16.17 -4.98 -11.23
CA GLY A 28 -15.19 -5.58 -10.31
C GLY A 28 -14.66 -6.91 -10.83
N ARG A 29 -15.51 -7.71 -11.50
CA ARG A 29 -15.10 -8.94 -12.18
C ARG A 29 -14.06 -8.72 -13.27
N GLU A 30 -14.19 -7.66 -14.08
CA GLU A 30 -13.21 -7.33 -15.12
C GLU A 30 -11.89 -6.85 -14.51
N ILE A 31 -11.95 -6.02 -13.46
CA ILE A 31 -10.75 -5.60 -12.71
C ILE A 31 -10.03 -6.84 -12.16
N ALA A 32 -10.76 -7.74 -11.48
CA ALA A 32 -10.22 -8.96 -10.91
C ALA A 32 -9.55 -9.85 -11.97
N ALA A 33 -10.18 -10.03 -13.13
CA ALA A 33 -9.60 -10.81 -14.22
C ALA A 33 -8.35 -10.16 -14.81
N ARG A 34 -8.36 -8.83 -15.00
CA ARG A 34 -7.23 -8.10 -15.61
C ARG A 34 -6.01 -8.05 -14.70
N GLU A 35 -6.24 -7.80 -13.41
CA GLU A 35 -5.19 -7.68 -12.39
C GLU A 35 -4.85 -9.02 -11.72
N GLN A 36 -5.48 -10.12 -12.15
CA GLN A 36 -5.25 -11.48 -11.64
C GLN A 36 -5.50 -11.60 -10.13
N LEU A 37 -6.55 -10.93 -9.64
CA LEU A 37 -6.95 -10.91 -8.24
C LEU A 37 -8.19 -11.79 -7.98
N PRO A 38 -8.37 -12.31 -6.76
CA PRO A 38 -9.60 -13.00 -6.38
C PRO A 38 -10.82 -12.07 -6.46
N ALA A 39 -11.83 -12.44 -7.24
CA ALA A 39 -13.00 -11.59 -7.51
C ALA A 39 -13.75 -11.17 -6.24
N ASP A 40 -13.92 -12.08 -5.28
CA ASP A 40 -14.60 -11.79 -4.01
C ASP A 40 -13.86 -10.75 -3.17
N TYR A 41 -12.53 -10.71 -3.25
CA TYR A 41 -11.72 -9.68 -2.57
C TYR A 41 -11.92 -8.33 -3.27
N VAL A 42 -11.82 -8.31 -4.60
CA VAL A 42 -11.98 -7.09 -5.40
C VAL A 42 -13.35 -6.45 -5.16
N GLU A 43 -14.44 -7.22 -5.17
CA GLU A 43 -15.77 -6.69 -4.89
C GLU A 43 -15.88 -6.08 -3.49
N GLN A 44 -15.36 -6.77 -2.46
CA GLN A 44 -15.39 -6.23 -1.10
C GLN A 44 -14.53 -4.97 -0.95
N ILE A 45 -13.37 -4.92 -1.59
CA ILE A 45 -12.48 -3.76 -1.60
C ILE A 45 -13.17 -2.58 -2.28
N LEU A 46 -13.72 -2.78 -3.47
CA LEU A 46 -14.41 -1.72 -4.22
C LEU A 46 -15.61 -1.17 -3.45
N LEU A 47 -16.33 -2.01 -2.70
CA LEU A 47 -17.38 -1.53 -1.78
C LEU A 47 -16.83 -0.64 -0.66
N ARG A 48 -15.66 -0.96 -0.10
CA ARG A 48 -15.04 -0.12 0.93
C ARG A 48 -14.51 1.19 0.36
N LEU A 49 -13.81 1.13 -0.78
CA LEU A 49 -13.35 2.30 -1.52
C LEU A 49 -14.53 3.22 -1.88
N ARG A 50 -15.68 2.64 -2.23
CA ARG A 50 -16.89 3.41 -2.52
C ARG A 50 -17.45 4.11 -1.28
N ARG A 51 -17.46 3.45 -0.12
CA ARG A 51 -17.90 4.05 1.14
C ARG A 51 -17.01 5.22 1.56
N ALA A 52 -15.73 5.16 1.21
CA ALA A 52 -14.75 6.22 1.45
C ALA A 52 -14.70 7.27 0.32
N ASP A 53 -15.63 7.24 -0.63
CA ASP A 53 -15.69 8.16 -1.77
C ASP A 53 -14.41 8.21 -2.63
N ILE A 54 -13.66 7.11 -2.67
CA ILE A 54 -12.50 6.95 -3.57
C ILE A 54 -12.96 6.52 -4.96
N VAL A 55 -14.00 5.68 -5.01
CA VAL A 55 -14.62 5.21 -6.26
C VAL A 55 -16.12 5.46 -6.24
N LYS A 56 -16.70 5.69 -7.41
CA LYS A 56 -18.14 5.72 -7.63
C LYS A 56 -18.59 4.49 -8.39
N SER A 57 -19.83 4.06 -8.17
CA SER A 57 -20.43 2.94 -8.89
C SER A 57 -21.65 3.39 -9.70
N THR A 58 -21.72 2.99 -10.96
CA THR A 58 -22.89 3.18 -11.82
C THR A 58 -23.59 1.83 -12.04
N ARG A 59 -24.93 1.82 -12.01
CA ARG A 59 -25.73 0.61 -12.27
C ARG A 59 -26.05 0.45 -13.76
N GLY A 60 -26.46 -0.75 -14.16
CA GLY A 60 -26.93 -1.07 -15.52
C GLY A 60 -25.93 -1.90 -16.33
N ALA A 61 -26.29 -2.23 -17.57
CA ALA A 61 -25.50 -3.13 -18.44
C ALA A 61 -24.12 -2.58 -18.82
N ARG A 62 -23.91 -1.27 -18.71
CA ARG A 62 -22.61 -0.58 -18.88
C ARG A 62 -22.14 0.09 -17.58
N GLY A 63 -22.64 -0.43 -16.45
CA GLY A 63 -22.28 0.02 -15.12
C GLY A 63 -20.93 -0.55 -14.67
N GLY A 64 -20.54 -0.23 -13.45
CA GLY A 64 -19.25 -0.61 -12.90
C GLY A 64 -18.72 0.47 -11.97
N TYR A 65 -17.43 0.41 -11.69
CA TYR A 65 -16.70 1.34 -10.86
C TYR A 65 -15.84 2.29 -11.71
N ALA A 66 -15.68 3.52 -11.22
CA ALA A 66 -14.76 4.53 -11.73
C ALA A 66 -14.20 5.30 -10.53
N LEU A 67 -13.07 6.00 -10.69
CA LEU A 67 -12.63 6.93 -9.66
C LEU A 67 -13.70 8.00 -9.40
N ALA A 68 -13.88 8.36 -8.12
CA ALA A 68 -14.77 9.44 -7.73
C ALA A 68 -14.12 10.80 -7.96
N HIS A 69 -12.81 10.90 -7.68
CA HIS A 69 -11.99 12.10 -7.77
C HIS A 69 -10.82 11.94 -8.76
N PRO A 70 -10.23 13.04 -9.26
CA PRO A 70 -9.00 12.97 -10.06
C PRO A 70 -7.88 12.21 -9.35
N ALA A 71 -7.06 11.47 -10.09
CA ALA A 71 -5.95 10.70 -9.52
C ALA A 71 -4.90 11.57 -8.79
N THR A 72 -4.88 12.88 -9.06
CA THR A 72 -4.04 13.88 -8.38
C THR A 72 -4.54 14.26 -6.99
N GLU A 73 -5.77 13.89 -6.62
CA GLU A 73 -6.39 14.21 -5.33
C GLU A 73 -6.52 12.98 -4.42
N VAL A 74 -6.21 11.79 -4.94
CA VAL A 74 -6.32 10.53 -4.20
C VAL A 74 -4.93 10.10 -3.72
N SER A 75 -4.66 10.30 -2.42
CA SER A 75 -3.41 9.85 -1.80
C SER A 75 -3.38 8.32 -1.61
N VAL A 76 -2.18 7.74 -1.57
CA VAL A 76 -1.97 6.33 -1.23
C VAL A 76 -2.51 6.02 0.16
N ARG A 77 -2.32 6.94 1.12
CA ARG A 77 -2.91 6.85 2.47
C ARG A 77 -4.43 6.68 2.41
N ALA A 78 -5.13 7.47 1.60
CA ALA A 78 -6.58 7.40 1.49
C ALA A 78 -7.07 6.04 0.97
N VAL A 79 -6.40 5.49 -0.05
CA VAL A 79 -6.73 4.16 -0.59
C VAL A 79 -6.48 3.05 0.43
N ILE A 80 -5.33 3.08 1.11
CA ILE A 80 -4.97 2.10 2.13
C ILE A 80 -5.97 2.14 3.29
N ALA A 81 -6.22 3.32 3.85
CA ALA A 81 -7.15 3.52 4.96
C ALA A 81 -8.60 3.14 4.61
N ALA A 82 -8.99 3.26 3.35
CA ALA A 82 -10.29 2.80 2.88
C ALA A 82 -10.33 1.27 2.71
N SER A 83 -9.22 0.65 2.30
CA SER A 83 -9.17 -0.79 1.98
C SER A 83 -9.10 -1.67 3.22
N GLU A 84 -8.45 -1.20 4.28
CA GLU A 84 -8.31 -1.86 5.57
C GLU A 84 -8.52 -0.91 6.74
N LEU A 85 -8.87 -1.45 7.91
CA LEU A 85 -9.19 -0.62 9.09
C LEU A 85 -7.95 -0.07 9.81
N ALA A 86 -6.79 -0.74 9.72
CA ALA A 86 -5.55 -0.32 10.39
C ALA A 86 -4.29 -0.84 9.68
N THR A 87 -3.39 0.08 9.36
CA THR A 87 -2.11 -0.21 8.66
C THR A 87 -0.89 -0.12 9.60
N PHE A 88 -1.07 0.61 10.71
CA PHE A 88 -0.01 0.85 11.68
C PHE A 88 -0.55 0.71 13.10
N GLU A 89 -0.25 -0.43 13.72
CA GLU A 89 -0.53 -0.69 15.12
C GLU A 89 0.77 -0.51 15.91
N LEU A 90 0.81 0.52 16.76
CA LEU A 90 1.90 0.70 17.70
C LEU A 90 1.71 -0.24 18.89
N HIS A 91 2.69 -1.08 19.19
CA HIS A 91 2.64 -1.93 20.39
C HIS A 91 2.37 -1.12 21.67
N CYS A 92 2.92 0.09 21.78
CA CYS A 92 2.65 0.97 22.92
C CYS A 92 1.17 1.36 23.08
N VAL A 93 0.36 1.25 22.03
CA VAL A 93 -1.07 1.58 22.02
C VAL A 93 -1.91 0.30 22.01
N SER A 94 -1.61 -0.63 21.10
CA SER A 94 -2.41 -1.83 20.87
C SER A 94 -2.15 -2.95 21.88
N ASN A 95 -0.95 -3.03 22.45
CA ASN A 95 -0.59 -4.08 23.40
C ASN A 95 0.48 -3.58 24.41
N PRO A 96 0.14 -2.61 25.27
CA PRO A 96 1.07 -2.10 26.26
C PRO A 96 1.45 -3.20 27.26
N VAL A 97 2.71 -3.18 27.74
CA VAL A 97 3.21 -4.17 28.72
C VAL A 97 2.46 -4.10 30.06
N GLY A 98 1.85 -2.94 30.36
CA GLY A 98 1.03 -2.69 31.54
C GLY A 98 0.98 -1.19 31.84
N GLU A 99 0.00 -0.76 32.62
CA GLU A 99 -0.22 0.66 32.93
C GLU A 99 0.94 1.27 33.73
N GLU A 100 1.54 0.51 34.64
CA GLU A 100 2.70 0.96 35.43
C GLU A 100 3.96 1.24 34.60
N ARG A 101 4.10 0.60 33.43
CA ARG A 101 5.26 0.79 32.54
C ARG A 101 4.95 1.69 31.35
N CYS A 102 3.76 1.57 30.78
CA CYS A 102 3.38 2.16 29.51
C CYS A 102 2.25 3.19 29.61
N GLY A 103 1.70 3.44 30.80
CA GLY A 103 0.65 4.45 31.01
C GLY A 103 1.12 5.86 30.65
N ASP A 104 0.17 6.75 30.40
CA ASP A 104 0.47 8.08 29.85
C ASP A 104 1.38 8.91 30.77
N ALA A 105 1.23 8.76 32.09
CA ALA A 105 2.06 9.41 33.11
C ALA A 105 3.51 8.87 33.19
N GLN A 106 3.83 7.77 32.50
CA GLN A 106 5.16 7.17 32.53
C GLN A 106 6.12 7.84 31.54
N ASN A 107 7.34 8.11 32.00
CA ASN A 107 8.41 8.63 31.16
C ASN A 107 9.07 7.49 30.34
N CYS A 108 8.48 7.18 29.19
CA CYS A 108 8.98 6.15 28.27
C CYS A 108 9.74 6.79 27.10
N SER A 109 11.08 6.66 27.08
CA SER A 109 11.93 7.17 26.00
C SER A 109 11.73 6.49 24.65
N ILE A 110 11.09 5.31 24.62
CA ILE A 110 10.81 4.55 23.40
C ILE A 110 9.57 5.11 22.68
N ARG A 111 8.56 5.58 23.42
CA ARG A 111 7.27 6.05 22.87
C ARG A 111 7.46 7.14 21.79
N PRO A 112 8.28 8.20 21.98
CA PRO A 112 8.49 9.21 20.96
C PRO A 112 9.14 8.68 19.67
N VAL A 113 10.01 7.67 19.76
CA VAL A 113 10.65 7.04 18.58
C VAL A 113 9.60 6.37 17.70
N TRP A 114 8.65 5.68 18.33
CA TRP A 114 7.53 5.05 17.63
C TRP A 114 6.56 6.05 17.02
N GLN A 115 6.26 7.14 17.72
CA GLN A 115 5.43 8.22 17.18
C GLN A 115 6.11 8.90 15.98
N LEU A 116 7.42 9.15 16.05
CA LEU A 116 8.18 9.68 14.92
C LEU A 116 8.11 8.74 13.71
N LEU A 117 8.31 7.44 13.91
CA LEU A 117 8.24 6.46 12.82
C LEU A 117 6.84 6.44 12.17
N GLN A 118 5.78 6.46 12.98
CA GLN A 118 4.41 6.55 12.48
C GLN A 118 4.21 7.81 11.65
N GLN A 119 4.62 8.97 12.17
CA GLN A 119 4.50 10.24 11.46
C GLN A 119 5.23 10.20 10.12
N ARG A 120 6.44 9.66 10.06
CA ARG A 120 7.20 9.57 8.80
C ARG A 120 6.55 8.67 7.77
N ILE A 121 5.95 7.56 8.19
CA ILE A 121 5.20 6.66 7.30
C ILE A 121 3.96 7.39 6.79
N ASP A 122 3.24 8.04 7.69
CA ASP A 122 2.02 8.79 7.38
C ASP A 122 2.28 9.91 6.37
N ASP A 123 3.37 10.68 6.57
CA ASP A 123 3.81 11.74 5.66
C ASP A 123 4.09 11.20 4.26
N VAL A 124 4.76 10.03 4.16
CA VAL A 124 5.08 9.40 2.88
C VAL A 124 3.82 8.93 2.17
N LEU A 125 2.92 8.23 2.87
CA LEU A 125 1.70 7.70 2.25
C LEU A 125 0.73 8.81 1.86
N GLU A 126 0.71 9.93 2.59
CA GLU A 126 -0.11 11.09 2.24
C GLU A 126 0.48 11.90 1.09
N GLY A 127 1.82 11.98 0.99
CA GLY A 127 2.49 12.75 -0.05
C GLY A 127 2.45 12.13 -1.45
N VAL A 128 2.18 10.83 -1.57
CA VAL A 128 2.13 10.12 -2.86
C VAL A 128 0.69 9.94 -3.31
N HIS A 129 0.38 10.36 -4.54
CA HIS A 129 -0.96 10.27 -5.11
C HIS A 129 -1.04 9.23 -6.22
N LEU A 130 -2.24 8.76 -6.56
CA LEU A 130 -2.43 7.79 -7.65
C LEU A 130 -1.84 8.28 -8.98
N ALA A 131 -1.92 9.59 -9.26
CA ALA A 131 -1.33 10.19 -10.44
C ALA A 131 0.20 10.01 -10.49
N ASP A 132 0.87 9.99 -9.33
CA ASP A 132 2.31 9.77 -9.28
C ASP A 132 2.68 8.34 -9.68
N LEU A 133 1.80 7.39 -9.37
CA LEU A 133 1.95 5.96 -9.61
C LEU A 133 1.56 5.51 -11.03
N LEU A 134 1.05 6.43 -11.85
CA LEU A 134 0.77 6.15 -13.27
C LEU A 134 2.03 6.15 -14.14
N ALA A 135 3.17 6.60 -13.60
CA ALA A 135 4.44 6.60 -14.30
C ALA A 135 5.16 5.24 -14.19
N GLU A 136 6.16 5.04 -15.06
CA GLU A 136 7.09 3.90 -14.99
C GLU A 136 7.87 3.90 -13.67
N GLU A 137 8.27 2.71 -13.20
CA GLU A 137 8.94 2.52 -11.90
C GLU A 137 10.14 3.47 -11.71
N GLY A 138 10.97 3.66 -12.75
CA GLY A 138 12.13 4.53 -12.68
C GLY A 138 11.80 6.00 -12.37
N GLU A 139 10.66 6.50 -12.84
CA GLU A 139 10.17 7.86 -12.51
C GLU A 139 9.56 7.89 -11.11
N VAL A 140 8.76 6.88 -10.74
CA VAL A 140 8.20 6.77 -9.38
C VAL A 140 9.32 6.76 -8.34
N ARG A 141 10.38 5.98 -8.55
CA ARG A 141 11.57 5.93 -7.68
C ARG A 141 12.18 7.31 -7.46
N ARG A 142 12.35 8.10 -8.53
CA ARG A 142 12.86 9.48 -8.43
C ARG A 142 11.94 10.35 -7.57
N ARG A 143 10.62 10.28 -7.81
CA ARG A 143 9.62 11.06 -7.07
C ARG A 143 9.64 10.75 -5.58
N VAL A 144 9.80 9.48 -5.21
CA VAL A 144 9.86 9.05 -3.80
C VAL A 144 11.26 9.11 -3.18
N GLY A 145 12.24 9.70 -3.87
CA GLY A 145 13.60 9.88 -3.35
C GLY A 145 14.43 8.59 -3.24
N LEU A 146 14.05 7.53 -3.96
CA LEU A 146 14.83 6.30 -4.04
C LEU A 146 15.85 6.35 -5.18
N PRO A 147 17.04 5.75 -5.01
CA PRO A 147 18.04 5.69 -6.07
C PRO A 147 17.48 4.97 -7.30
N ALA A 148 17.92 5.36 -8.50
CA ALA A 148 17.56 4.66 -9.73
C ALA A 148 17.90 3.16 -9.61
N MET A 149 17.07 2.30 -10.20
CA MET A 149 17.36 0.88 -10.23
C MET A 149 18.64 0.70 -11.06
N VAL A 150 19.73 0.33 -10.41
CA VAL A 150 20.91 -0.15 -11.13
C VAL A 150 20.45 -1.45 -11.77
N ALA A 151 20.34 -1.46 -13.11
CA ALA A 151 20.12 -2.71 -13.82
C ALA A 151 21.15 -3.70 -13.29
N ALA A 152 20.70 -4.84 -12.78
CA ALA A 152 21.59 -5.94 -12.48
C ALA A 152 22.22 -6.36 -13.81
N VAL A 153 23.33 -5.73 -14.18
CA VAL A 153 24.17 -6.18 -15.28
C VAL A 153 24.77 -7.50 -14.80
N GLY A 154 24.38 -8.57 -15.47
CA GLY A 154 24.46 -9.92 -14.96
C GLY A 154 25.88 -10.42 -14.68
N ALA A 155 25.96 -11.30 -13.69
CA ALA A 155 26.78 -12.51 -13.74
C ALA A 155 26.23 -13.47 -12.68
N ALA A 156 25.47 -14.47 -13.13
CA ALA A 156 25.41 -15.73 -12.39
C ALA A 156 26.81 -16.36 -12.53
N GLU A 157 27.71 -16.00 -11.64
CA GLU A 157 28.94 -16.77 -11.42
C GLU A 157 28.53 -17.96 -10.53
N PRO A 158 28.74 -19.21 -10.94
CA PRO A 158 28.34 -20.34 -10.13
C PRO A 158 29.16 -20.28 -8.83
N LEU A 159 28.47 -20.25 -7.68
CA LEU A 159 29.11 -20.52 -6.40
C LEU A 159 29.75 -21.91 -6.48
N GLY A 160 31.06 -21.94 -6.76
CA GLY A 160 31.89 -23.11 -6.49
C GLY A 160 31.76 -23.49 -5.01
N PRO A 161 31.94 -24.78 -4.66
CA PRO A 161 31.63 -25.28 -3.34
C PRO A 161 32.60 -24.66 -2.31
N ARG A 162 32.15 -23.60 -1.62
CA ARG A 162 32.79 -23.14 -0.40
C ARG A 162 32.39 -24.11 0.71
N GLY A 163 33.28 -25.07 0.97
CA GLY A 163 33.19 -25.95 2.13
C GLY A 163 33.08 -25.11 3.40
N LEU A 164 32.17 -25.53 4.28
CA LEU A 164 32.03 -24.96 5.63
C LEU A 164 33.31 -25.27 6.42
N PRO A 165 33.92 -24.30 7.12
CA PRO A 165 34.96 -24.60 8.08
C PRO A 165 34.34 -25.35 9.26
N VAL A 166 34.75 -26.62 9.42
CA VAL A 166 34.49 -27.42 10.62
C VAL A 166 35.21 -26.75 11.78
N LEU A 167 34.46 -26.21 12.74
CA LEU A 167 35.02 -25.79 14.02
C LEU A 167 35.39 -27.04 14.81
N GLN A 168 36.69 -27.34 14.87
CA GLN A 168 37.27 -28.20 15.89
C GLN A 168 37.72 -27.31 17.06
N GLY A 169 37.30 -27.68 18.28
CA GLY A 169 37.71 -27.05 19.53
C GLY A 169 36.61 -27.09 20.57
#